data_AF-B4KET1-F1
#
_entry.id   AF-B4KET1-F1
#
_cell.length_a   1.000
_cell.length_b   1.000
_cell.length_c   1.000
_cell.angle_alpha   90.00
_cell.angle_beta   90.00
_cell.angle_gamma   90.00
#
_symmetry.space_group_name_H-M   'P 1'
#
loop_
_entity.id
_entity.type
_entity.pdbx_description
1 polymer ?
#
loop_
_entity_poly.entity_id
_entity_poly.type
_entity_poly.pdbx_seq_one_letter_code
_entity_poly.pdbx_strand_id
1 'polypeptide(L)'
;MAEPIRTMRYYLMDEIVIHNKKFDCWVVIHKNVFNLTPMLKDRCDHWNRTLDYLVAHAGKDLTHLFHENGEPRTEISPSSGRPRVLFPPILEVAISEYAKTKHAMWSQDPFYHIGRITRRPRRIRVINALTGHVQHMTVCDEDSIYDIQQKYKSRYNHHAGSYEWRKFSNSAKRCGLLNLNGTLDENGLTDDEDCDVELPPPSLWLYYTDDLTIA
;
A
#
# COMPACT_ATOMS: atom_id res chain seq x y z
N MET A 1 -15.39 -16.44 -7.02
CA MET A 1 -14.56 -16.46 -5.80
C MET A 1 -13.62 -15.28 -5.90
N ALA A 2 -13.70 -14.30 -4.99
CA ALA A 2 -12.80 -13.16 -5.04
C ALA A 2 -11.38 -13.66 -4.76
N GLU A 3 -10.44 -13.39 -5.65
CA GLU A 3 -9.04 -13.70 -5.39
C GLU A 3 -8.61 -13.05 -4.07
N PRO A 4 -7.85 -13.75 -3.21
CA PRO A 4 -7.31 -13.13 -2.02
C PRO A 4 -6.47 -11.94 -2.47
N ILE A 5 -6.86 -10.73 -2.04
CA ILE A 5 -6.04 -9.53 -2.21
C ILE A 5 -4.68 -9.90 -1.66
N ARG A 6 -3.66 -10.01 -2.52
CA ARG A 6 -2.28 -10.21 -2.08
C ARG A 6 -1.92 -8.98 -1.26
N THR A 7 -2.01 -9.11 0.06
CA THR A 7 -1.70 -8.03 1.00
C THR A 7 -0.22 -7.72 0.89
N MET A 8 0.08 -6.56 0.32
CA MET A 8 1.43 -6.02 0.32
C MET A 8 1.78 -5.54 1.73
N ARG A 9 3.06 -5.58 2.08
CA ARG A 9 3.52 -5.07 3.38
C ARG A 9 3.48 -3.54 3.42
N TYR A 10 3.85 -2.92 2.31
CA TYR A 10 3.95 -1.47 2.16
C TYR A 10 3.20 -0.97 0.93
N TYR A 11 2.53 0.16 1.10
CA TYR A 11 1.72 0.82 0.09
C TYR A 11 2.18 2.26 -0.14
N LEU A 12 2.01 2.73 -1.37
CA LEU A 12 2.10 4.15 -1.70
C LEU A 12 0.77 4.84 -1.42
N MET A 13 0.79 6.14 -1.14
CA MET A 13 -0.47 6.87 -0.95
C MET A 13 -1.36 6.84 -2.21
N ASP A 14 -0.75 6.92 -3.39
CA ASP A 14 -1.47 6.83 -4.67
C ASP A 14 -2.19 5.49 -4.86
N GLU A 15 -1.64 4.41 -4.28
CA GLU A 15 -2.27 3.08 -4.28
C GLU A 15 -3.46 3.02 -3.33
N ILE A 16 -3.52 3.87 -2.31
CA ILE A 16 -4.59 3.90 -1.31
C ILE A 16 -5.74 4.80 -1.75
N VAL A 17 -5.44 5.94 -2.39
CA VAL A 17 -6.44 6.95 -2.78
C VAL A 17 -7.50 6.40 -3.75
N ILE A 18 -7.16 5.36 -4.53
CA ILE A 18 -8.11 4.70 -5.44
C ILE A 18 -9.18 3.87 -4.71
N HIS A 19 -8.90 3.43 -3.48
CA HIS A 19 -9.80 2.66 -2.63
C HIS A 19 -10.72 3.59 -1.83
N ASN A 20 -11.51 4.40 -2.56
CA ASN A 20 -12.32 5.49 -2.02
C ASN A 20 -13.84 5.31 -2.22
N LYS A 21 -14.31 4.07 -2.40
CA LYS A 21 -15.70 3.74 -2.74
C LYS A 21 -16.39 2.96 -1.63
N LYS A 22 -17.73 2.96 -1.66
CA LYS A 22 -18.58 2.20 -0.72
C LYS A 22 -18.21 0.72 -0.60
N PHE A 23 -17.85 0.08 -1.72
CA PHE A 23 -17.49 -1.34 -1.78
C PHE A 23 -15.99 -1.57 -1.89
N ASP A 24 -15.19 -0.52 -1.70
CA ASP A 24 -13.74 -0.56 -1.75
C ASP A 24 -13.18 0.65 -0.98
N CYS A 25 -13.07 0.51 0.33
CA CYS A 25 -12.82 1.62 1.25
C CYS A 25 -11.60 1.35 2.12
N TRP A 26 -10.50 2.04 1.85
CA TRP A 26 -9.29 1.98 2.67
C TRP A 26 -9.06 3.32 3.36
N VAL A 27 -8.47 3.28 4.55
CA VAL A 27 -8.11 4.48 5.30
C VAL A 27 -6.76 4.31 5.95
N VAL A 28 -6.12 5.43 6.30
CA VAL A 28 -4.80 5.44 6.90
C VAL A 28 -4.86 6.08 8.27
N ILE A 29 -4.23 5.45 9.26
CA ILE A 29 -4.06 6.02 10.61
C ILE A 29 -2.64 5.70 11.08
N HIS A 30 -1.85 6.72 11.41
CA HIS A 30 -0.46 6.61 11.87
C HIS A 30 0.39 5.71 10.97
N LYS A 31 0.31 5.95 9.64
CA LYS A 31 0.95 5.15 8.58
C LYS A 31 0.44 3.71 8.44
N ASN A 32 -0.50 3.24 9.27
CA ASN A 32 -1.09 1.92 9.10
C ASN A 32 -2.29 2.02 8.13
N VAL A 33 -2.41 1.04 7.24
CA VAL A 33 -3.45 0.98 6.21
C VAL A 33 -4.50 -0.03 6.64
N PHE A 34 -5.76 0.42 6.66
CA PHE A 34 -6.91 -0.37 7.07
C PHE A 34 -7.88 -0.56 5.91
N ASN A 35 -8.22 -1.81 5.60
CA ASN A 35 -9.26 -2.14 4.63
C ASN A 35 -10.60 -2.33 5.34
N LEU A 36 -11.48 -1.33 5.22
CA LEU A 36 -12.80 -1.32 5.86
C LEU A 36 -13.90 -1.91 4.97
N THR A 37 -13.55 -2.38 3.77
CA THR A 37 -14.50 -3.00 2.83
C THR A 37 -15.32 -4.13 3.44
N PRO A 38 -14.75 -5.07 4.23
CA PRO A 38 -15.54 -6.12 4.87
C PRO A 38 -16.57 -5.55 5.86
N MET A 39 -16.20 -4.51 6.60
CA MET A 39 -17.08 -3.85 7.57
C MET A 39 -18.25 -3.14 6.88
N LEU A 40 -18.00 -2.45 5.77
CA LEU A 40 -19.05 -1.76 5.01
C LEU A 40 -20.02 -2.75 4.33
N LYS A 41 -19.49 -3.88 3.85
CA LYS A 41 -20.29 -4.92 3.21
C LYS A 41 -21.29 -5.55 4.18
N ASP A 42 -20.84 -5.87 5.39
CA ASP A 42 -21.68 -6.45 6.45
C ASP A 42 -22.86 -5.54 6.85
N ARG A 43 -22.69 -4.22 6.69
CA ARG A 43 -23.68 -3.21 7.09
C ARG A 43 -24.50 -2.63 5.95
N CYS A 44 -24.46 -3.27 4.77
CA CYS A 44 -25.22 -2.78 3.63
C CYS A 44 -26.73 -2.68 3.91
N ASP A 45 -27.27 -3.59 4.73
CA ASP A 45 -28.69 -3.60 5.10
C ASP A 45 -29.06 -2.58 6.18
N HIS A 46 -28.07 -2.09 6.95
CA HIS A 46 -28.26 -1.15 8.07
C HIS A 46 -27.43 0.12 7.87
N TRP A 47 -27.53 0.70 6.68
CA TRP A 47 -26.74 1.88 6.30
C TRP A 47 -27.19 3.13 7.07
N ASN A 48 -26.23 3.86 7.66
CA ASN A 48 -26.49 5.09 8.43
C ASN A 48 -25.62 6.26 7.95
N ARG A 49 -25.94 7.48 8.40
CA ARG A 49 -25.18 8.70 8.05
C ARG A 49 -23.72 8.65 8.52
N THR A 50 -23.41 7.91 9.57
CA THR A 50 -22.04 7.72 10.06
C THR A 50 -21.20 6.95 9.04
N LEU A 51 -21.77 5.94 8.37
CA LEU A 51 -21.10 5.20 7.30
C LEU A 51 -20.91 6.05 6.05
N ASP A 52 -21.86 6.93 5.70
CA ASP A 52 -21.64 7.92 4.64
C ASP A 52 -20.44 8.83 4.96
N TYR A 53 -20.32 9.26 6.22
CA TYR A 53 -19.20 10.07 6.67
C TYR A 53 -17.89 9.30 6.60
N LEU A 54 -17.88 8.00 6.93
CA LEU A 54 -16.71 7.14 6.76
C LEU A 54 -16.29 7.03 5.29
N VAL A 55 -17.24 6.79 4.38
CA VAL A 55 -16.97 6.68 2.94
C VAL A 55 -16.44 8.00 2.36
N ALA A 56 -16.92 9.15 2.84
CA ALA A 56 -16.39 10.46 2.45
C ALA A 56 -14.90 10.67 2.83
N HIS A 57 -14.41 9.87 3.77
CA HIS A 57 -13.03 9.84 4.25
C HIS A 57 -12.22 8.65 3.71
N ALA A 58 -12.81 7.84 2.82
CA ALA A 58 -12.12 6.75 2.16
C ALA A 58 -10.99 7.26 1.25
N GLY A 59 -9.88 6.53 1.21
CA GLY A 59 -8.66 6.89 0.49
C GLY A 59 -7.82 7.99 1.16
N LYS A 60 -8.14 8.40 2.40
CA LYS A 60 -7.46 9.52 3.08
C LYS A 60 -6.70 9.10 4.34
N ASP A 61 -5.83 10.02 4.79
CA ASP A 61 -5.15 9.93 6.07
C ASP A 61 -5.95 10.60 7.20
N LEU A 62 -6.35 9.77 8.15
CA LEU A 62 -7.14 10.15 9.32
C LEU A 62 -6.29 10.36 10.58
N THR A 63 -4.96 10.28 10.48
CA THR A 63 -4.01 10.43 11.61
C THR A 63 -4.33 11.64 12.50
N HIS A 64 -4.70 12.77 11.90
CA HIS A 64 -5.04 14.00 12.61
C HIS A 64 -6.26 13.89 13.56
N LEU A 65 -7.12 12.88 13.36
CA LEU A 65 -8.30 12.59 14.18
C LEU A 65 -7.99 11.68 15.37
N PHE A 66 -6.76 11.17 15.47
CA PHE A 66 -6.32 10.27 16.52
C PHE A 66 -5.17 10.90 17.33
N HIS A 67 -5.05 10.46 18.57
CA HIS A 67 -3.88 10.68 19.41
C HIS A 67 -2.78 9.68 19.05
N GLU A 68 -1.53 9.95 19.45
CA GLU A 68 -0.38 9.07 19.18
C GLU A 68 -0.54 7.68 19.80
N ASN A 69 -1.31 7.55 20.87
CA ASN A 69 -1.66 6.27 21.50
C ASN A 69 -2.71 5.46 20.71
N GLY A 70 -3.22 5.98 19.59
CA GLY A 70 -4.23 5.34 18.76
C GLY A 70 -5.67 5.59 19.20
N GLU A 71 -5.90 6.35 20.27
CA GLU A 71 -7.26 6.72 20.71
C GLU A 71 -7.84 7.84 19.84
N PRO A 72 -9.16 7.82 19.55
CA PRO A 72 -9.80 8.89 18.82
C PRO A 72 -9.79 10.19 19.64
N ARG A 73 -9.49 11.31 18.99
CA ARG A 73 -9.57 12.64 19.62
C ARG A 73 -11.00 12.97 20.00
N THR A 74 -11.18 13.62 21.14
CA THR A 74 -12.48 14.04 21.66
C THR A 74 -12.57 15.55 21.86
N GLU A 75 -13.78 16.08 21.73
CA GLU A 75 -14.14 17.47 22.01
C GLU A 75 -15.36 17.52 22.93
N ILE A 76 -15.43 18.52 23.80
CA ILE A 76 -16.59 18.75 24.66
C ILE A 76 -17.67 19.47 23.85
N SER A 77 -18.80 18.80 23.63
CA SER A 77 -19.93 19.39 22.91
C SER A 77 -20.47 20.64 23.65
N PRO A 78 -20.48 21.83 23.01
CA PRO A 78 -20.96 23.06 23.65
C PRO A 78 -22.43 22.98 24.10
N SER A 79 -23.24 22.19 23.38
CA SER A 79 -24.68 22.05 23.64
C SER A 79 -25.02 21.04 24.74
N SER A 80 -24.17 20.05 24.96
CA SER A 80 -24.47 18.95 25.90
C SER A 80 -23.48 18.82 27.05
N GLY A 81 -22.36 19.56 27.03
CA GLY A 81 -21.30 19.48 28.05
C GLY A 81 -20.63 18.11 28.17
N ARG A 82 -20.81 17.22 27.19
CA ARG A 82 -20.33 15.84 27.19
C ARG A 82 -19.21 15.67 26.16
N PRO A 83 -18.19 14.83 26.45
CA PRO A 83 -17.15 14.52 25.47
C PRO A 83 -17.74 13.74 24.30
N ARG A 84 -17.36 14.11 23.08
CA ARG A 84 -17.72 13.44 21.83
C ARG A 84 -16.47 13.24 20.99
N VAL A 85 -16.35 12.11 20.31
CA VAL A 85 -15.24 11.86 19.38
C VAL A 85 -15.37 12.76 18.15
N LEU A 86 -14.23 13.27 17.65
CA LEU A 86 -14.17 14.07 16.42
C LEU A 86 -14.53 13.25 15.18
N PHE A 87 -14.30 11.93 15.24
CA PHE A 87 -14.63 11.00 14.18
C PHE A 87 -15.64 9.95 14.65
N PRO A 88 -16.95 10.26 14.65
CA PRO A 88 -18.01 9.33 15.06
C PRO A 88 -17.96 7.93 14.44
N PRO A 89 -17.52 7.73 13.18
CA PRO A 89 -17.44 6.39 12.60
C PRO A 89 -16.48 5.44 13.31
N ILE A 90 -15.61 5.93 14.20
CA ILE A 90 -14.77 5.06 15.02
C ILE A 90 -15.57 4.19 16.01
N LEU A 91 -16.73 4.70 16.46
CA LEU A 91 -17.61 4.04 17.42
C LEU A 91 -18.55 3.03 16.78
N GLU A 92 -18.52 2.93 15.45
CA GLU A 92 -19.23 1.92 14.71
C GLU A 92 -18.63 0.55 15.08
N VAL A 93 -19.20 -0.09 16.11
CA VAL A 93 -18.75 -1.39 16.62
C VAL A 93 -18.70 -2.36 15.47
N ALA A 94 -17.56 -2.99 15.23
CA ALA A 94 -17.45 -4.10 14.29
C ALA A 94 -18.29 -5.27 14.84
N ILE A 95 -19.60 -5.26 14.59
CA ILE A 95 -20.55 -6.26 15.10
C ILE A 95 -20.48 -7.55 14.27
N SER A 96 -19.71 -7.57 13.19
CA SER A 96 -19.71 -8.71 12.29
C SER A 96 -18.98 -9.91 12.87
N GLU A 97 -19.38 -11.10 12.39
CA GLU A 97 -18.75 -12.41 12.59
C GLU A 97 -17.23 -12.42 12.26
N TYR A 98 -16.71 -11.32 11.70
CA TYR A 98 -15.32 -11.12 11.29
C TYR A 98 -14.47 -10.33 12.30
N ALA A 99 -15.08 -9.62 13.25
CA ALA A 99 -14.35 -8.92 14.31
C ALA A 99 -13.84 -9.95 15.33
N LYS A 100 -12.55 -10.30 15.23
CA LYS A 100 -11.94 -11.31 16.11
C LYS A 100 -11.74 -10.81 17.53
N THR A 101 -11.77 -9.48 17.74
CA THR A 101 -11.47 -8.86 19.03
C THR A 101 -12.72 -8.26 19.67
N LYS A 102 -13.22 -8.93 20.72
CA LYS A 102 -14.38 -8.46 21.49
C LYS A 102 -14.09 -7.09 22.13
N HIS A 103 -14.99 -6.13 21.96
CA HIS A 103 -14.92 -4.75 22.50
C HIS A 103 -13.83 -3.83 21.92
N ALA A 104 -13.11 -4.21 20.87
CA ALA A 104 -12.16 -3.33 20.19
C ALA A 104 -12.86 -2.44 19.14
N MET A 105 -12.31 -1.23 18.92
CA MET A 105 -12.67 -0.42 17.76
C MET A 105 -12.06 -1.03 16.49
N TRP A 106 -12.65 -0.77 15.32
CA TRP A 106 -12.11 -1.31 14.07
C TRP A 106 -10.68 -0.85 13.76
N SER A 107 -10.25 0.32 14.26
CA SER A 107 -8.86 0.79 14.11
C SER A 107 -7.85 -0.01 14.92
N GLN A 108 -8.32 -0.76 15.92
CA GLN A 108 -7.52 -1.56 16.83
C GLN A 108 -7.58 -3.06 16.48
N ASP A 109 -8.51 -3.47 15.61
CA ASP A 109 -8.66 -4.86 15.22
C ASP A 109 -7.64 -5.21 14.11
N PRO A 110 -6.74 -6.19 14.35
CA PRO A 110 -5.79 -6.66 13.35
C PRO A 110 -6.44 -7.18 12.07
N PHE A 111 -7.72 -7.57 12.10
CA PHE A 111 -8.45 -8.06 10.94
C PHE A 111 -8.53 -7.02 9.82
N TYR A 112 -8.69 -5.73 10.16
CA TYR A 112 -8.79 -4.66 9.15
C TYR A 112 -7.42 -4.16 8.70
N HIS A 113 -6.35 -4.46 9.43
CA HIS A 113 -5.00 -4.00 9.12
C HIS A 113 -4.38 -4.80 7.97
N ILE A 114 -4.06 -4.14 6.86
CA ILE A 114 -3.52 -4.78 5.64
C ILE A 114 -2.06 -4.45 5.34
N GLY A 115 -1.44 -3.50 6.06
CA GLY A 115 -0.04 -3.11 5.91
C GLY A 115 0.19 -1.64 6.28
N ARG A 116 1.28 -1.05 5.78
CA ARG A 116 1.70 0.32 6.13
C ARG A 116 1.97 1.19 4.91
N ILE A 117 1.92 2.51 5.07
CA ILE A 117 2.46 3.44 4.07
C ILE A 117 3.97 3.42 4.13
N THR A 118 4.61 3.51 2.97
CA THR A 118 6.06 3.69 2.87
C THR A 118 6.57 4.91 3.64
N ARG A 119 7.78 4.82 4.17
CA ARG A 119 8.51 5.96 4.71
C ARG A 119 8.85 6.97 3.62
N ARG A 120 9.23 6.49 2.43
CA ARG A 120 9.66 7.34 1.32
C ARG A 120 9.31 6.67 -0.02
N PRO A 121 8.60 7.36 -0.93
CA PRO A 121 8.42 6.87 -2.28
C PRO A 121 9.71 7.04 -3.09
N ARG A 122 10.09 6.02 -3.86
CA ARG A 122 11.27 6.06 -4.74
C ARG A 122 10.88 5.86 -6.18
N ARG A 123 11.53 6.59 -7.09
CA ARG A 123 11.32 6.44 -8.53
C ARG A 123 12.34 5.47 -9.09
N ILE A 124 11.86 4.50 -9.85
CA ILE A 124 12.69 3.56 -10.59
C ILE A 124 12.30 3.54 -12.06
N ARG A 125 13.22 3.12 -12.91
CA ARG A 125 12.95 2.82 -14.31
C ARG A 125 13.15 1.35 -14.59
N VAL A 126 12.13 0.73 -15.16
CA VAL A 126 12.15 -0.66 -15.60
C VAL A 126 12.26 -0.67 -17.12
N ILE A 127 13.36 -1.23 -17.61
CA ILE A 127 13.72 -1.20 -19.04
C ILE A 127 13.57 -2.61 -19.58
N ASN A 128 12.70 -2.77 -20.58
CA ASN A 128 12.62 -4.03 -21.33
C ASN A 128 13.81 -4.10 -22.31
N ALA A 129 14.71 -5.06 -22.12
CA ALA A 129 15.89 -5.19 -22.95
C ALA A 129 15.58 -5.66 -24.38
N LEU A 130 14.44 -6.34 -24.59
CA LEU A 130 14.02 -6.81 -25.92
C LEU A 130 13.40 -5.69 -26.76
N THR A 131 12.53 -4.87 -26.16
CA THR A 131 11.79 -3.82 -26.88
C THR A 131 12.41 -2.42 -26.73
N GLY A 132 13.34 -2.24 -25.79
CA GLY A 132 13.87 -0.93 -25.41
C GLY A 132 12.88 -0.04 -24.66
N HIS A 133 11.67 -0.53 -24.36
CA HIS A 133 10.65 0.27 -23.68
C HIS A 133 11.04 0.56 -22.22
N VAL A 134 10.98 1.83 -21.83
CA VAL A 134 11.30 2.31 -20.48
C VAL A 134 10.00 2.65 -19.74
N GLN A 135 9.68 1.86 -18.71
CA GLN A 135 8.56 2.13 -17.81
C GLN A 135 9.07 2.79 -16.52
N HIS A 136 8.60 3.99 -16.23
CA HIS A 136 8.84 4.62 -14.94
C HIS A 136 7.80 4.12 -13.93
N MET A 137 8.22 3.79 -12.72
CA MET A 137 7.31 3.46 -11.63
C MET A 137 7.81 4.05 -10.31
N THR A 138 6.88 4.39 -9.44
CA THR A 138 7.16 4.72 -8.04
C THR A 138 6.97 3.46 -7.20
N VAL A 139 7.89 3.21 -6.27
CA VAL A 139 7.90 2.07 -5.34
C VAL A 139 8.11 2.53 -3.91
N CYS A 140 7.86 1.67 -2.93
CA CYS A 140 8.17 1.94 -1.54
C CYS A 140 9.67 1.69 -1.29
N ASP A 141 10.29 2.50 -0.43
CA ASP A 141 11.69 2.32 0.02
C ASP A 141 11.92 0.95 0.66
N GLU A 142 10.90 0.41 1.32
CA GLU A 142 10.93 -0.87 2.03
C GLU A 142 10.54 -2.07 1.15
N ASP A 143 10.13 -1.85 -0.11
CA ASP A 143 9.76 -2.94 -0.99
C ASP A 143 11.00 -3.80 -1.30
N SER A 144 10.84 -5.12 -1.19
CA SER A 144 11.82 -6.04 -1.77
C SER A 144 11.73 -6.01 -3.30
N ILE A 145 12.80 -6.43 -3.99
CA ILE A 145 12.75 -6.60 -5.45
C ILE A 145 11.58 -7.52 -5.85
N TYR A 146 11.28 -8.55 -5.06
CA TYR A 146 10.11 -9.40 -5.28
C TYR A 146 8.78 -8.63 -5.21
N ASP A 147 8.60 -7.75 -4.22
CA ASP A 147 7.39 -6.93 -4.10
C ASP A 147 7.25 -5.98 -5.30
N ILE A 148 8.36 -5.38 -5.74
CA ILE A 148 8.42 -4.53 -6.93
C ILE A 148 8.03 -5.33 -8.19
N GLN A 149 8.50 -6.57 -8.33
CA GLN A 149 8.10 -7.46 -9.42
C GLN A 149 6.60 -7.72 -9.43
N GLN A 150 6.00 -7.99 -8.25
CA GLN A 150 4.56 -8.21 -8.15
C GLN A 150 3.77 -6.94 -8.50
N LYS A 151 4.21 -5.76 -8.03
CA LYS A 151 3.61 -4.46 -8.37
C LYS A 151 3.69 -4.20 -9.88
N TYR A 152 4.82 -4.48 -10.52
CA TYR A 152 4.98 -4.35 -11.96
C TYR A 152 4.05 -5.30 -12.73
N LYS A 153 4.01 -6.58 -12.33
CA LYS A 153 3.15 -7.60 -12.95
C LYS A 153 1.68 -7.22 -12.90
N SER A 154 1.23 -6.71 -11.75
CA SER A 154 -0.16 -6.31 -11.54
C SER A 154 -0.55 -5.03 -12.29
N ARG A 155 0.39 -4.10 -12.54
CA ARG A 155 0.07 -2.77 -13.11
C ARG A 155 0.32 -2.65 -14.60
N TYR A 156 1.37 -3.30 -15.09
CA TYR A 156 1.87 -3.03 -16.43
C TYR A 156 1.88 -4.28 -17.32
N ASN A 157 2.28 -5.44 -16.79
CA ASN A 157 2.44 -6.64 -17.62
C ASN A 157 2.11 -7.92 -16.85
N HIS A 158 0.89 -8.42 -17.03
CA HIS A 158 0.43 -9.68 -16.41
C HIS A 158 1.24 -10.91 -16.85
N HIS A 159 1.91 -10.85 -18.02
CA HIS A 159 2.83 -11.88 -18.51
C HIS A 159 4.27 -11.70 -18.01
N ALA A 160 4.50 -10.80 -17.03
CA ALA A 160 5.84 -10.53 -16.50
C ALA A 160 6.46 -11.70 -15.69
N GLY A 161 5.76 -12.84 -15.54
CA GLY A 161 6.27 -14.01 -14.83
C GLY A 161 7.48 -14.65 -15.50
N SER A 162 7.66 -14.44 -16.81
CA SER A 162 8.72 -15.02 -17.65
C SER A 162 9.87 -14.05 -17.93
N TYR A 163 10.09 -13.06 -17.07
CA TYR A 163 11.20 -12.11 -17.20
C TYR A 163 12.20 -12.29 -16.07
N GLU A 164 13.47 -12.37 -16.43
CA GLU A 164 14.58 -12.28 -15.49
C GLU A 164 14.91 -10.81 -15.24
N TRP A 165 14.95 -10.42 -13.96
CA TRP A 165 15.26 -9.05 -13.54
C TRP A 165 16.73 -8.93 -13.19
N ARG A 166 17.41 -7.92 -13.74
CA ARG A 166 18.83 -7.65 -13.48
C ARG A 166 19.09 -6.17 -13.21
N LYS A 167 20.15 -5.88 -12.46
CA LYS A 167 20.69 -4.51 -12.33
C LYS A 167 21.88 -4.29 -13.24
N PHE A 168 22.12 -3.03 -13.63
CA PHE A 168 23.36 -2.67 -14.28
C PHE A 168 24.47 -2.54 -13.22
N SER A 169 25.61 -3.19 -13.43
CA SER A 169 26.80 -3.05 -12.57
C SER A 169 28.00 -2.71 -13.45
N ASN A 170 28.67 -1.61 -13.14
CA ASN A 170 29.93 -1.21 -13.79
C ASN A 170 31.13 -2.08 -13.38
N SER A 171 30.96 -3.01 -12.42
CA SER A 171 32.02 -3.90 -12.00
C SER A 171 31.98 -5.21 -12.80
N ALA A 172 33.10 -5.57 -13.43
CA ALA A 172 33.29 -6.75 -14.29
C ALA A 172 33.06 -8.12 -13.63
N LYS A 173 32.59 -8.17 -12.37
CA LYS A 173 32.12 -9.39 -11.71
C LYS A 173 30.65 -9.60 -12.02
N ARG A 174 30.36 -10.62 -12.84
CA ARG A 174 29.03 -11.19 -13.20
C ARG A 174 27.91 -10.15 -13.23
N CYS A 175 27.51 -9.76 -14.44
CA CYS A 175 26.34 -8.94 -14.69
C CYS A 175 25.17 -9.25 -13.74
N GLY A 176 24.93 -8.35 -12.78
CA GLY A 176 23.59 -7.90 -12.41
C GLY A 176 22.64 -8.80 -11.64
N LEU A 177 23.07 -9.87 -10.94
CA LEU A 177 22.13 -10.67 -10.15
C LEU A 177 21.50 -9.81 -9.03
N LEU A 178 20.17 -9.80 -8.96
CA LEU A 178 19.41 -9.15 -7.89
C LEU A 178 19.11 -10.16 -6.79
N ASN A 179 19.29 -9.75 -5.54
CA ASN A 179 18.71 -10.44 -4.41
C ASN A 179 17.22 -10.08 -4.35
N LEU A 180 16.34 -11.03 -4.72
CA LEU A 180 14.89 -10.81 -4.77
C LEU A 180 14.29 -10.43 -3.41
N ASN A 181 14.86 -10.95 -2.33
CA ASN A 181 14.39 -10.68 -0.97
C ASN A 181 14.94 -9.37 -0.41
N GLY A 182 15.94 -8.78 -1.07
CA GLY A 182 16.54 -7.54 -0.62
C GLY A 182 15.84 -6.31 -1.16
N THR A 183 16.02 -5.19 -0.46
CA THR A 183 15.53 -3.87 -0.90
C THR A 183 16.37 -3.31 -2.05
N LEU A 184 15.97 -2.15 -2.57
CA LEU A 184 16.78 -1.42 -3.56
C LEU A 184 18.18 -1.09 -3.01
N ASP A 185 18.28 -0.62 -1.77
CA ASP A 185 19.55 -0.24 -1.14
C ASP A 185 20.45 -1.44 -0.88
N GLU A 186 19.89 -2.57 -0.43
CA GLU A 186 20.65 -3.82 -0.26
C GLU A 186 21.17 -4.37 -1.59
N ASN A 187 20.49 -4.05 -2.68
CA ASN A 187 20.94 -4.34 -4.03
C ASN A 187 21.88 -3.25 -4.60
N GLY A 188 22.28 -2.25 -3.81
CA GLY A 188 23.17 -1.17 -4.23
C GLY A 188 22.55 -0.25 -5.28
N LEU A 189 21.23 -0.17 -5.33
CA LEU A 189 20.47 0.78 -6.14
C LEU A 189 20.08 1.95 -5.23
N THR A 190 21.04 2.78 -4.85
CA THR A 190 20.81 3.95 -3.99
C THR A 190 20.34 5.15 -4.82
N ASP A 191 19.50 5.98 -4.21
CA ASP A 191 19.20 7.31 -4.73
C ASP A 191 20.13 8.26 -3.97
N ASP A 192 21.15 8.78 -4.64
CA ASP A 192 22.05 9.77 -4.05
C ASP A 192 21.32 11.14 -4.05
N GLU A 193 20.40 11.33 -3.08
CA GLU A 193 19.61 12.58 -2.99
C GLU A 193 20.44 13.80 -2.57
N ASP A 194 21.67 13.59 -2.08
CA ASP A 194 22.61 14.64 -1.71
C ASP A 194 23.50 15.10 -2.89
N CYS A 195 23.26 14.61 -4.11
CA CYS A 195 23.92 15.12 -5.30
C CYS A 195 23.18 16.36 -5.84
N ASP A 196 23.88 17.50 -5.90
CA ASP A 196 23.42 18.72 -6.62
C ASP A 196 23.17 18.48 -8.13
N VAL A 197 23.51 17.30 -8.64
CA VAL A 197 23.31 16.86 -10.01
C VAL A 197 22.09 15.95 -10.07
N GLU A 198 21.10 16.32 -10.89
CA GLU A 198 19.92 15.49 -11.16
C GLU A 198 20.33 14.22 -11.93
N LEU A 199 20.66 13.16 -11.19
CA LEU A 199 20.97 11.85 -11.74
C LEU A 199 19.68 11.12 -12.15
N PRO A 200 19.72 10.31 -13.23
CA PRO A 200 18.57 9.51 -13.60
C PRO A 200 18.26 8.47 -12.51
N PRO A 201 16.97 8.13 -12.30
CA PRO A 201 16.58 7.14 -11.32
C PRO A 201 17.21 5.76 -11.61
N PRO A 202 17.39 4.92 -10.58
CA PRO A 202 18.00 3.61 -10.73
C PRO A 202 17.23 2.73 -11.71
N SER A 203 17.99 1.90 -12.45
CA SER A 203 17.48 1.10 -13.55
C SER A 203 17.46 -0.40 -13.24
N LEU A 204 16.28 -0.99 -13.43
CA LEU A 204 16.07 -2.43 -13.45
C LEU A 204 15.81 -2.87 -14.88
N TRP A 205 16.47 -3.95 -15.30
CA TRP A 205 16.42 -4.47 -16.66
C TRP A 205 15.63 -5.77 -16.69
N LEU A 206 14.69 -5.86 -17.61
CA LEU A 206 13.91 -7.07 -17.88
C LEU A 206 14.49 -7.79 -19.09
N TYR A 207 14.89 -9.03 -18.89
CA TYR A 207 15.30 -9.94 -19.94
C TYR A 207 14.23 -11.00 -20.09
N TYR A 208 13.64 -11.11 -21.28
CA TYR A 208 12.68 -12.16 -21.57
C TYR A 208 13.41 -13.51 -21.55
N THR A 209 12.93 -14.45 -20.74
CA THR A 209 13.39 -15.84 -20.74
C THR A 209 12.33 -16.68 -21.43
N ASP A 210 12.74 -17.41 -22.47
CA ASP A 210 11.86 -18.18 -23.37
C ASP A 210 11.34 -19.48 -22.72
N ASP A 211 11.09 -19.45 -21.41
CA ASP A 211 10.56 -20.57 -20.66
C ASP A 211 9.09 -20.76 -21.07
N LEU A 212 8.92 -21.59 -22.12
CA LEU A 212 7.71 -22.34 -22.45
C LEU A 212 7.23 -23.13 -21.24
N THR A 213 6.61 -22.45 -20.27
CA THR A 213 5.91 -23.10 -19.15
C THR A 213 4.46 -22.64 -19.12
N ILE A 214 3.76 -23.15 -20.14
CA ILE A 214 2.35 -23.58 -20.18
C ILE A 214 1.29 -22.46 -20.28
N ALA A 215 0.44 -22.66 -21.29
CA ALA A 215 -0.77 -21.92 -21.64
C ALA A 215 -1.91 -22.07 -20.61
#